data_AF-A0A350J5K6-F1
#
_entry.id   AF-A0A350J5K6-F1
#
_cell.length_a   1.000
_cell.length_b   1.000
_cell.length_c   1.000
_cell.angle_alpha   90.00
_cell.angle_beta   90.00
_cell.angle_gamma   90.00
#
_symmetry.space_group_name_H-M   'P 1'
#
loop_
_entity.id
_entity.type
_entity.pdbx_description
1 polymer ?
#
loop_
_entity_poly.entity_id
_entity_poly.type
_entity_poly.pdbx_seq_one_letter_code
_entity_poly.pdbx_strand_id
1 'polypeptide(L)'
;MRRDYFTCVFLACICASLFFCCFLPLYFTYGLIVPREFGTPEKVFSILFASSVLVIIPVYAAYRKKFWITAGLAVYGILAMLPMWILPRMAEKLAAEDVNILTVVEGFILKAIYGMVEAPFASLSTFLGDEFAASLPFKILPVSLIIYVAFQVFRFYRNAYLAEQMDPASVMDNTARENVAPTGEKPQPEVLGTVISAPVRNPRPEHVRRPAPAESRPAAEKKENVIELPSRMDRGNS
;
A
#
# COMPACT_ATOMS: atom_id res chain seq x y z
N MET A 1 -16.32 2.28 9.44
CA MET A 1 -15.09 1.90 10.18
C MET A 1 -14.11 1.21 9.24
N ARG A 2 -12.98 1.84 8.88
CA ARG A 2 -11.88 1.15 8.20
C ARG A 2 -11.29 0.17 9.21
N ARG A 3 -11.69 -1.10 9.16
CA ARG A 3 -11.04 -2.16 9.94
C ARG A 3 -9.56 -2.18 9.54
N ASP A 4 -8.64 -2.24 10.50
CA ASP A 4 -7.19 -2.19 10.25
C ASP A 4 -6.70 -3.47 9.54
N TYR A 5 -6.99 -3.57 8.25
CA TYR A 5 -6.61 -4.70 7.40
C TYR A 5 -5.09 -4.88 7.33
N PHE A 6 -4.34 -3.79 7.46
CA PHE A 6 -2.88 -3.82 7.53
C PHE A 6 -2.40 -4.70 8.69
N THR A 7 -2.79 -4.34 9.92
CA THR A 7 -2.35 -5.01 11.14
C THR A 7 -2.87 -6.44 11.18
N CYS A 8 -4.10 -6.69 10.76
CA CYS A 8 -4.65 -8.04 10.71
C CYS A 8 -3.86 -8.97 9.79
N VAL A 9 -3.48 -8.52 8.60
CA VAL A 9 -2.73 -9.35 7.63
C VAL A 9 -1.30 -9.58 8.10
N PHE A 10 -0.64 -8.52 8.55
CA PHE A 10 0.71 -8.60 9.10
C PHE A 10 0.77 -9.55 10.30
N LEU A 11 -0.13 -9.37 11.27
CA LEU A 11 -0.18 -10.19 12.47
C LEU A 11 -0.60 -11.63 12.14
N ALA A 12 -1.49 -11.86 11.18
CA ALA A 12 -1.82 -13.22 10.73
C ALA A 12 -0.60 -13.94 10.14
N CYS A 13 0.24 -13.25 9.36
CA CYS A 13 1.48 -13.83 8.84
C CYS A 13 2.46 -14.17 9.98
N ILE A 14 2.60 -13.29 10.98
CA ILE A 14 3.42 -13.55 12.16
C ILE A 14 2.87 -14.72 12.97
N CYS A 15 1.57 -14.75 13.28
CA CYS A 15 0.96 -15.83 14.05
C CYS A 15 1.11 -17.18 13.34
N ALA A 16 0.89 -17.22 12.03
CA ALA A 16 1.13 -18.41 11.24
C ALA A 16 2.61 -18.83 11.27
N SER A 17 3.54 -17.88 11.23
CA SER A 17 4.98 -18.15 11.35
C SER A 17 5.37 -18.71 12.71
N LEU A 18 4.86 -18.10 13.78
CA LEU A 18 5.06 -18.55 15.16
C LEU A 18 4.47 -19.93 15.41
N PHE A 19 3.38 -20.29 14.74
CA PHE A 19 2.83 -21.65 14.81
C PHE A 19 3.86 -22.69 14.36
N PHE A 20 4.63 -22.43 13.29
CA PHE A 20 5.73 -23.30 12.91
C PHE A 20 6.83 -23.32 13.97
N CYS A 21 7.21 -22.17 14.54
CA CYS A 21 8.25 -22.13 15.57
C CYS A 21 7.88 -22.89 16.86
N CYS A 22 6.64 -22.74 17.34
CA CYS A 22 6.21 -23.26 18.64
C CYS A 22 5.89 -24.76 18.60
N PHE A 23 5.24 -25.22 17.52
CA PHE A 23 4.81 -26.62 17.42
C PHE A 23 5.83 -27.50 16.71
N LEU A 24 6.75 -26.90 15.95
CA LEU A 24 7.73 -27.61 15.13
C LEU A 24 9.11 -26.98 15.27
N PRO A 25 9.81 -27.21 16.41
CA PRO A 25 11.06 -26.55 16.69
C PRO A 25 12.09 -26.85 15.60
N LEU A 26 12.34 -25.84 14.77
CA LEU A 26 13.33 -25.83 13.73
C LEU A 26 14.65 -25.34 14.32
N TYR A 27 15.69 -26.16 14.23
CA TYR A 27 17.05 -25.74 14.52
C TYR A 27 17.63 -25.09 13.26
N PHE A 28 17.39 -23.79 13.09
CA PHE A 28 18.04 -23.01 12.04
C PHE A 28 19.49 -22.70 12.42
N THR A 29 20.41 -23.09 11.53
CA THR A 29 21.76 -22.54 11.44
C THR A 29 21.80 -21.60 10.24
N TYR A 30 22.38 -20.42 10.43
CA TYR A 30 22.44 -19.36 9.42
C TYR A 30 22.97 -19.90 8.09
N GLY A 31 22.17 -19.81 7.01
CA GLY A 31 22.60 -20.24 5.66
C GLY A 31 22.65 -21.75 5.40
N LEU A 32 22.27 -22.60 6.36
CA LEU A 32 22.18 -24.06 6.18
C LEU A 32 20.92 -24.59 6.86
N ILE A 33 19.92 -24.95 6.04
CA ILE A 33 18.80 -25.78 6.47
C ILE A 33 19.41 -27.13 6.84
N VAL A 34 19.42 -27.50 8.12
CA VAL A 34 19.81 -28.85 8.51
C VAL A 34 18.68 -29.78 8.05
N PRO A 35 18.92 -30.68 7.09
CA PRO A 35 17.86 -31.51 6.54
C PRO A 35 17.37 -32.48 7.61
N ARG A 36 16.14 -32.26 8.09
CA ARG A 36 15.36 -33.26 8.81
C ARG A 36 14.29 -33.81 7.86
N GLU A 37 13.88 -35.05 8.07
CA GLU A 37 12.65 -35.55 7.48
C GLU A 37 11.44 -34.77 8.01
N PHE A 38 10.91 -33.87 7.19
CA PHE A 38 9.70 -33.12 7.50
C PHE A 38 8.46 -34.04 7.45
N GLY A 39 7.61 -33.95 8.46
CA GLY A 39 6.34 -34.66 8.49
C GLY A 39 5.40 -34.21 7.36
N THR A 40 4.50 -35.09 6.92
CA THR A 40 3.45 -34.78 5.96
C THR A 40 2.61 -33.53 6.33
N PRO A 41 2.16 -33.34 7.58
CA PRO A 41 1.38 -32.14 7.92
C PRO A 41 2.19 -30.85 7.75
N GLU A 42 3.48 -30.87 8.09
CA GLU A 42 4.38 -29.70 7.99
C GLU A 42 4.56 -29.27 6.54
N LYS A 43 4.72 -30.25 5.65
CA LYS A 43 4.80 -30.04 4.20
C LYS A 43 3.52 -29.40 3.66
N VAL A 44 2.35 -29.91 4.04
CA VAL A 44 1.06 -29.38 3.61
C VAL A 44 0.85 -27.95 4.11
N PHE A 45 1.07 -27.69 5.40
CA PHE A 45 0.91 -26.34 5.95
C PHE A 45 1.88 -25.33 5.34
N SER A 46 3.12 -25.74 5.06
CA SER A 46 4.12 -24.90 4.41
C SER A 46 3.72 -24.54 2.97
N ILE A 47 3.24 -25.51 2.18
CA ILE A 47 2.72 -25.25 0.83
C ILE A 47 1.54 -24.29 0.87
N LEU A 48 0.60 -24.51 1.79
CA LEU A 48 -0.56 -23.62 1.98
C LEU A 48 -0.12 -22.21 2.40
N PHE A 49 0.85 -22.10 3.30
CA PHE A 49 1.37 -20.82 3.73
C PHE A 49 2.07 -20.08 2.58
N ALA A 50 3.02 -20.73 1.90
CA ALA A 50 3.76 -20.14 0.79
C ALA A 50 2.84 -19.74 -0.38
N SER A 51 1.90 -20.60 -0.77
CA SER A 51 0.91 -20.26 -1.81
C SER A 51 0.01 -19.10 -1.38
N SER A 52 -0.39 -19.04 -0.10
CA SER A 52 -1.21 -17.95 0.41
C SER A 52 -0.49 -16.60 0.37
N VAL A 53 0.77 -16.56 0.84
CA VAL A 53 1.58 -15.35 0.95
C VAL A 53 2.09 -14.87 -0.42
N LEU A 54 2.48 -15.79 -1.30
CA LEU A 54 3.06 -15.43 -2.60
C LEU A 54 2.02 -15.21 -3.70
N VAL A 55 0.86 -15.87 -3.63
CA VAL A 55 -0.12 -15.84 -4.74
C VAL A 55 -1.48 -15.35 -4.26
N ILE A 56 -2.12 -16.05 -3.32
CA ILE A 56 -3.53 -15.83 -3.00
C ILE A 56 -3.77 -14.43 -2.43
N ILE A 57 -3.00 -14.03 -1.41
CA ILE A 57 -3.16 -12.73 -0.73
C ILE A 57 -2.80 -11.57 -1.67
N PRO A 58 -1.64 -11.55 -2.37
CA PRO A 58 -1.32 -10.51 -3.33
C PRO A 58 -2.38 -10.33 -4.43
N VAL A 59 -2.82 -11.42 -5.05
CA VAL A 59 -3.82 -11.39 -6.14
C VAL A 59 -5.17 -10.91 -5.62
N TYR A 60 -5.62 -11.43 -4.46
CA TYR A 60 -6.86 -11.00 -3.84
C TYR A 60 -6.84 -9.51 -3.49
N ALA A 61 -5.74 -9.04 -2.90
CA ALA A 61 -5.58 -7.65 -2.50
C ALA A 61 -5.57 -6.70 -3.71
N ALA A 62 -4.87 -7.07 -4.79
CA ALA A 62 -4.82 -6.33 -6.04
C ALA A 62 -6.19 -6.28 -6.74
N TYR A 63 -6.90 -7.41 -6.79
CA TYR A 63 -8.24 -7.49 -7.38
C TYR A 63 -9.25 -6.60 -6.64
N ARG A 64 -9.27 -6.67 -5.31
CA ARG A 64 -10.18 -5.91 -4.44
C ARG A 64 -9.75 -4.45 -4.20
N LYS A 65 -8.65 -3.98 -4.80
CA LYS A 65 -8.08 -2.63 -4.59
C LYS A 65 -7.75 -2.33 -3.12
N LYS A 66 -7.39 -3.34 -2.34
CA LYS A 66 -7.10 -3.19 -0.90
C LYS A 66 -5.61 -3.00 -0.67
N PHE A 67 -5.12 -1.78 -0.92
CA PHE A 67 -3.72 -1.41 -0.74
C PHE A 67 -3.17 -1.73 0.67
N TRP A 68 -4.00 -1.59 1.71
CA TRP A 68 -3.59 -1.90 3.08
C TRP A 68 -3.21 -3.37 3.31
N ILE A 69 -3.79 -4.29 2.53
CA ILE A 69 -3.44 -5.72 2.59
C ILE A 69 -2.07 -5.96 1.94
N THR A 70 -1.83 -5.38 0.76
CA THR A 70 -0.52 -5.47 0.10
C THR A 70 0.57 -4.80 0.93
N ALA A 71 0.27 -3.69 1.60
CA ALA A 71 1.21 -3.01 2.49
C ALA A 71 1.57 -3.88 3.71
N GLY A 72 0.58 -4.54 4.34
CA GLY A 72 0.85 -5.45 5.47
C GLY A 72 1.74 -6.63 5.07
N LEU A 73 1.48 -7.19 3.88
CA LEU A 73 2.30 -8.27 3.32
C LEU A 73 3.71 -7.81 2.94
N ALA A 74 3.84 -6.63 2.34
CA ALA A 74 5.13 -6.04 2.01
C ALA A 74 5.96 -5.79 3.27
N VAL A 75 5.36 -5.30 4.36
CA VAL A 75 6.05 -5.12 5.65
C VAL A 75 6.51 -6.44 6.25
N TYR A 76 5.72 -7.51 6.11
CA TYR A 76 6.18 -8.86 6.47
C TYR A 76 7.37 -9.31 5.58
N GLY A 77 7.38 -8.99 4.29
CA GLY A 77 8.54 -9.20 3.41
C GLY A 77 9.77 -8.37 3.78
N ILE A 78 9.59 -7.12 4.25
CA ILE A 78 10.70 -6.29 4.78
C ILE A 78 11.29 -6.97 6.02
N LEU A 79 10.44 -7.50 6.90
CA LEU A 79 10.88 -8.23 8.08
C LEU A 79 11.74 -9.45 7.73
N ALA A 80 11.47 -10.11 6.59
CA ALA A 80 12.30 -11.19 6.05
C ALA A 80 13.70 -10.71 5.61
N MET A 81 13.78 -9.52 5.01
CA MET A 81 15.04 -8.96 4.49
C MET A 81 15.92 -8.33 5.58
N LEU A 82 15.33 -7.89 6.69
CA LEU A 82 16.01 -7.17 7.76
C LEU A 82 17.20 -7.96 8.36
N PRO A 83 17.08 -9.26 8.70
CA PRO A 83 18.21 -10.05 9.17
C PRO A 83 19.34 -10.15 8.14
N MET A 84 19.04 -10.25 6.85
CA MET A 84 20.06 -10.39 5.80
C MET A 84 21.00 -9.18 5.72
N TRP A 85 20.52 -7.97 5.99
CA TRP A 85 21.34 -6.76 5.94
C TRP A 85 22.14 -6.51 7.22
N ILE A 86 21.58 -6.89 8.36
CA ILE A 86 22.09 -6.48 9.67
C ILE A 86 22.91 -7.59 10.32
N LEU A 87 22.52 -8.85 10.17
CA LEU A 87 23.21 -9.96 10.82
C LEU A 87 24.66 -10.17 10.35
N PRO A 88 25.06 -10.03 9.07
CA PRO A 88 26.48 -10.14 8.71
C PRO A 88 27.34 -9.07 9.41
N ARG A 89 26.83 -7.84 9.54
CA ARG A 89 27.51 -6.76 10.26
C ARG A 89 27.59 -7.00 11.76
N MET A 90 26.65 -7.75 12.33
CA MET A 90 26.70 -8.15 13.73
C MET A 90 27.61 -9.35 13.94
N ALA A 91 27.62 -10.32 13.05
CA ALA A 91 28.53 -11.47 13.14
C ALA A 91 29.99 -11.04 13.19
N GLU A 92 30.38 -10.04 12.39
CA GLU A 92 31.72 -9.41 12.44
C GLU A 92 32.00 -8.75 13.80
N LYS A 93 31.01 -8.11 14.42
CA LYS A 93 31.14 -7.44 15.73
C LYS A 93 31.13 -8.42 16.91
N LEU A 94 30.40 -9.53 16.80
CA LEU A 94 30.38 -10.59 17.81
C LEU A 94 31.66 -11.43 17.78
N ALA A 95 32.40 -11.42 16.67
CA ALA A 95 33.71 -12.08 16.55
C ALA A 95 34.86 -11.23 17.13
N ALA A 96 34.63 -9.96 17.44
CA ALA A 96 35.61 -9.09 18.09
C ALA A 96 35.67 -9.36 19.60
N GLU A 97 36.84 -9.13 20.22
CA GLU A 97 37.11 -9.50 21.61
C GLU A 97 36.32 -8.67 22.65
N ASP A 98 35.87 -7.46 22.27
CA ASP A 98 35.09 -6.54 23.12
C ASP A 98 33.58 -6.58 22.81
N VAL A 99 32.95 -7.75 23.02
CA VAL A 99 31.51 -7.89 22.76
C VAL A 99 30.68 -7.27 23.88
N ASN A 100 29.92 -6.22 23.56
CA ASN A 100 28.94 -5.63 24.46
C ASN A 100 27.73 -6.59 24.64
N ILE A 101 27.17 -6.70 25.85
CA ILE A 101 25.96 -7.51 26.13
C ILE A 101 24.81 -7.08 25.22
N LEU A 102 24.70 -5.78 24.92
CA LEU A 102 23.68 -5.24 24.03
C LEU A 102 23.75 -5.85 22.62
N THR A 103 24.96 -6.00 22.07
CA THR A 103 25.15 -6.60 20.74
C THR A 103 24.81 -8.10 20.72
N VAL A 104 25.00 -8.80 21.84
CA VAL A 104 24.55 -10.20 21.98
C VAL A 104 23.03 -10.29 21.94
N VAL A 105 22.33 -9.46 22.73
CA VAL A 105 20.86 -9.44 22.78
C VAL A 105 20.26 -9.10 21.42
N GLU A 106 20.81 -8.09 20.74
CA GLU A 106 20.36 -7.69 19.41
C GLU A 106 20.55 -8.81 18.37
N GLY A 107 21.70 -9.51 18.41
CA GLY A 107 21.96 -10.67 17.57
C GLY A 107 20.98 -11.84 17.81
N PHE A 108 20.62 -12.10 19.07
CA PHE A 108 19.61 -13.11 19.40
C PHE A 108 18.23 -12.76 18.85
N ILE A 109 17.80 -11.49 18.96
CA ILE A 109 16.52 -11.03 18.43
C ILE A 109 16.50 -11.18 16.90
N LEU A 110 17.56 -10.78 16.20
CA LEU A 110 17.63 -10.92 14.75
C LEU A 110 17.61 -12.38 14.30
N LYS A 111 18.34 -13.26 15.01
CA LYS A 111 18.31 -14.70 14.74
C LYS A 111 16.91 -15.29 14.94
N ALA A 112 16.20 -14.84 15.98
CA ALA A 112 14.82 -15.26 16.23
C ALA A 112 13.86 -14.78 15.14
N ILE A 113 13.98 -13.52 14.69
CA ILE A 113 13.17 -12.99 13.58
C ILE A 113 13.45 -13.77 12.29
N TYR A 114 14.72 -14.02 11.99
CA TYR A 114 15.14 -14.80 10.84
C TYR A 114 14.53 -16.21 10.86
N GLY A 115 14.72 -16.95 11.95
CA GLY A 115 14.17 -18.29 12.10
C GLY A 115 12.64 -18.31 12.04
N MET A 116 11.97 -17.28 12.61
CA MET A 116 10.52 -17.15 12.53
C MET A 116 10.03 -17.01 11.09
N VAL A 117 10.67 -16.15 10.30
CA VAL A 117 10.21 -15.87 8.94
C VAL A 117 10.55 -17.01 7.96
N GLU A 118 11.67 -17.69 8.16
CA GLU A 118 12.07 -18.82 7.30
C GLU A 118 11.38 -20.14 7.65
N ALA A 119 10.97 -20.33 8.91
CA ALA A 119 10.39 -21.59 9.37
C ALA A 119 9.22 -22.12 8.52
N PRO A 120 8.26 -21.30 8.09
CA PRO A 120 7.17 -21.75 7.24
C PRO A 120 7.59 -22.22 5.86
N PHE A 121 8.83 -21.93 5.41
CA PHE A 121 9.33 -22.29 4.09
C PHE A 121 10.32 -23.46 4.13
N ALA A 122 10.82 -23.83 5.30
CA ALA A 122 11.84 -24.87 5.45
C ALA A 122 11.45 -26.21 4.80
N SER A 123 10.21 -26.66 4.99
CA SER A 123 9.78 -27.98 4.47
C SER A 123 9.60 -28.01 2.95
N LEU A 124 9.55 -26.85 2.28
CA LEU A 124 9.54 -26.75 0.82
C LEU A 124 10.86 -27.17 0.19
N SER A 125 11.93 -27.23 0.98
CA SER A 125 13.25 -27.64 0.49
C SER A 125 13.23 -29.08 -0.05
N THR A 126 12.38 -29.94 0.51
CA THR A 126 12.17 -31.32 0.04
C THR A 126 11.54 -31.41 -1.35
N PHE A 127 10.85 -30.36 -1.82
CA PHE A 127 10.16 -30.35 -3.11
C PHE A 127 10.85 -29.48 -4.15
N LEU A 128 11.40 -28.34 -3.74
CA LEU A 128 11.91 -27.29 -4.62
C LEU A 128 13.44 -27.13 -4.54
N GLY A 129 14.10 -27.84 -3.63
CA GLY A 129 15.52 -27.69 -3.32
C GLY A 129 15.79 -26.65 -2.23
N ASP A 130 16.88 -26.85 -1.48
CA ASP A 130 17.27 -26.03 -0.33
C ASP A 130 17.50 -24.56 -0.70
N GLU A 131 18.22 -24.30 -1.80
CA GLU A 131 18.49 -22.93 -2.28
C GLU A 131 17.21 -22.18 -2.63
N PHE A 132 16.27 -22.87 -3.29
CA PHE A 132 15.02 -22.23 -3.69
C PHE A 132 14.15 -21.93 -2.48
N ALA A 133 14.02 -22.87 -1.55
CA ALA A 133 13.24 -22.70 -0.33
C ALA A 133 13.79 -21.55 0.54
N ALA A 134 15.11 -21.46 0.71
CA ALA A 134 15.76 -20.35 1.40
C ALA A 134 15.53 -18.99 0.70
N SER A 135 15.37 -18.98 -0.63
CA SER A 135 15.09 -17.74 -1.38
C SER A 135 13.64 -17.24 -1.28
N LEU A 136 12.68 -18.09 -0.90
CA LEU A 136 11.24 -17.79 -0.95
C LEU A 136 10.81 -16.62 -0.03
N PRO A 137 11.27 -16.53 1.24
CA PRO A 137 10.90 -15.42 2.11
C PRO A 137 11.25 -14.04 1.51
N PHE A 138 12.40 -13.96 0.84
CA PHE A 138 12.87 -12.73 0.20
C PHE A 138 12.07 -12.36 -1.06
N LYS A 139 11.33 -13.30 -1.64
CA LYS A 139 10.45 -13.06 -2.80
C LYS A 139 9.11 -12.46 -2.41
N ILE A 140 8.70 -12.49 -1.14
CA ILE A 140 7.39 -11.98 -0.68
C ILE A 140 7.21 -10.51 -1.05
N LEU A 141 8.21 -9.67 -0.75
CA LEU A 141 8.17 -8.25 -1.03
C LEU A 141 8.06 -7.95 -2.53
N PRO A 142 9.00 -8.40 -3.40
CA PRO A 142 8.92 -8.08 -4.82
C PRO A 142 7.66 -8.65 -5.46
N VAL A 143 7.25 -9.87 -5.09
CA VAL A 143 6.02 -10.48 -5.63
C VAL A 143 4.77 -9.67 -5.25
N SER A 144 4.66 -9.24 -3.98
CA SER A 144 3.52 -8.45 -3.53
C SER A 144 3.40 -7.09 -4.26
N LEU A 145 4.53 -6.44 -4.54
CA LEU A 145 4.58 -5.18 -5.29
C LEU A 145 4.30 -5.38 -6.78
N ILE A 146 4.96 -6.35 -7.42
CA ILE A 146 4.83 -6.63 -8.86
C ILE A 146 3.37 -6.99 -9.18
N ILE A 147 2.75 -7.88 -8.40
CA ILE A 147 1.35 -8.26 -8.62
C ILE A 147 0.44 -7.04 -8.49
N TYR A 148 0.66 -6.19 -7.49
CA TYR A 148 -0.13 -4.99 -7.30
C TYR A 148 0.00 -4.02 -8.50
N VAL A 149 1.22 -3.74 -8.95
CA VAL A 149 1.50 -2.86 -10.09
C VAL A 149 0.93 -3.44 -11.38
N ALA A 150 1.14 -4.74 -11.64
CA ALA A 150 0.62 -5.41 -12.84
C ALA A 150 -0.90 -5.29 -12.95
N PHE A 151 -1.62 -5.45 -11.84
CA PHE A 151 -3.08 -5.24 -11.81
C PHE A 151 -3.46 -3.77 -12.01
N GLN A 152 -2.70 -2.81 -11.49
CA GLN A 152 -2.97 -1.40 -11.76
C GLN A 152 -2.80 -1.07 -13.24
N VAL A 153 -1.72 -1.55 -13.87
CA VAL A 153 -1.44 -1.36 -15.28
C VAL A 153 -2.53 -2.01 -16.14
N PHE A 154 -2.89 -3.26 -15.86
CA PHE A 154 -3.98 -3.95 -16.56
C PHE A 154 -5.30 -3.17 -16.48
N ARG A 155 -5.62 -2.62 -15.30
CA ARG A 155 -6.84 -1.82 -15.12
C ARG A 155 -6.76 -0.48 -15.82
N PHE A 156 -5.60 0.16 -15.84
CA PHE A 156 -5.38 1.40 -16.57
C PHE A 156 -5.65 1.18 -18.06
N TYR A 157 -5.05 0.15 -18.67
CA TYR A 157 -5.31 -0.19 -20.07
C TYR A 157 -6.77 -0.55 -20.32
N ARG A 158 -7.39 -1.35 -19.45
CA ARG A 158 -8.82 -1.68 -19.58
C ARG A 158 -9.71 -0.44 -19.53
N ASN A 159 -9.43 0.47 -18.62
CA ASN A 159 -10.23 1.68 -18.46
C ASN A 159 -9.98 2.68 -19.60
N ALA A 160 -8.74 2.80 -20.08
CA ALA A 160 -8.41 3.62 -21.24
C ALA A 160 -9.13 3.10 -22.50
N TYR A 161 -9.11 1.77 -22.71
CA TYR A 161 -9.82 1.13 -23.81
C TYR A 161 -11.34 1.35 -23.74
N LEU A 162 -11.94 1.19 -22.55
CA LEU A 162 -13.37 1.46 -22.35
C LEU A 162 -13.72 2.95 -22.50
N ALA A 163 -12.81 3.85 -22.13
CA ALA A 163 -13.01 5.29 -22.29
C ALA A 163 -12.97 5.68 -23.77
N GLU A 164 -12.04 5.12 -24.55
CA GLU A 164 -11.96 5.31 -26.00
C GLU A 164 -13.24 4.83 -26.71
N GLN A 165 -13.79 3.68 -26.31
CA GLN A 165 -15.05 3.17 -26.86
C GLN A 165 -16.29 4.00 -26.50
N MET A 166 -16.25 4.75 -25.39
CA MET A 166 -17.35 5.58 -24.93
C MET A 166 -17.16 7.06 -25.25
N ASP A 167 -16.10 7.43 -25.97
CA ASP A 167 -15.87 8.83 -26.36
C ASP A 167 -16.82 9.21 -27.51
N PRO A 168 -17.82 10.08 -27.29
CA PRO A 168 -18.74 10.53 -28.33
C PRO A 168 -18.02 11.28 -29.47
N ALA A 169 -16.82 11.81 -29.23
CA ALA A 169 -16.01 12.44 -30.27
C ALA A 169 -15.51 11.42 -31.31
N SER A 170 -15.21 10.18 -30.91
CA SER A 170 -14.81 9.10 -31.85
C SER A 170 -15.95 8.66 -32.77
N VAL A 171 -17.20 8.76 -32.30
CA VAL A 171 -18.40 8.46 -33.11
C VAL A 171 -18.71 9.63 -34.06
N MET A 172 -18.53 10.88 -33.62
CA MET A 172 -18.68 12.06 -34.48
C MET A 172 -17.59 12.15 -35.55
N ASP A 173 -16.33 11.77 -35.27
CA ASP A 173 -15.27 11.77 -36.28
C ASP A 173 -15.47 10.68 -37.35
N ASN A 174 -15.97 9.50 -36.95
CA ASN A 174 -16.25 8.42 -37.90
C ASN A 174 -17.52 8.70 -38.72
N THR A 175 -18.57 9.28 -38.13
CA THR A 175 -19.77 9.71 -38.88
C THR A 175 -19.53 10.96 -39.73
N ALA A 176 -18.60 11.84 -39.35
CA ALA A 176 -18.16 12.93 -40.21
C ALA A 176 -17.38 12.41 -41.43
N ARG A 177 -16.51 11.40 -41.26
CA ARG A 177 -15.77 10.78 -42.37
C ARG A 177 -16.64 9.95 -43.31
N GLU A 178 -17.68 9.29 -42.80
CA GLU A 178 -18.61 8.48 -43.62
C GLU A 178 -19.58 9.35 -44.47
N ASN A 179 -19.84 10.60 -44.06
CA ASN A 179 -20.68 11.55 -44.80
C ASN A 179 -19.90 12.48 -45.75
N VAL A 180 -18.57 12.37 -45.84
CA VAL A 180 -17.80 13.05 -46.88
C VAL A 180 -17.82 12.17 -48.12
N ALA A 181 -18.75 12.47 -49.05
CA ALA A 181 -18.69 11.99 -50.42
C ALA A 181 -17.29 12.24 -51.01
N PRO A 182 -16.79 11.38 -51.94
CA PRO A 182 -15.48 11.58 -52.57
C PRO A 182 -15.58 12.70 -53.59
N THR A 183 -15.78 13.93 -53.13
CA THR A 183 -15.64 15.12 -53.95
C THR A 183 -14.16 15.45 -53.93
N GLY A 184 -13.49 15.13 -55.03
CA GLY A 184 -12.08 15.45 -55.21
C GLY A 184 -11.87 16.95 -55.15
N GLU A 185 -11.40 17.44 -54.01
CA GLU A 185 -10.75 18.73 -53.89
C GLU A 185 -9.84 18.68 -52.65
N LYS A 186 -8.54 18.85 -52.88
CA LYS A 186 -7.52 18.86 -51.83
C LYS A 186 -7.77 20.05 -50.90
N PRO A 187 -8.03 19.86 -49.59
CA PRO A 187 -8.11 20.99 -48.68
C PRO A 187 -6.68 21.52 -48.44
N GLN A 188 -6.45 22.78 -48.80
CA GLN A 188 -5.25 23.52 -48.41
C GLN A 188 -5.21 23.67 -46.88
N PRO A 189 -4.03 23.61 -46.25
CA PRO A 189 -3.93 23.74 -44.80
C PRO A 189 -4.17 25.20 -44.38
N GLU A 190 -5.32 25.49 -43.76
CA GLU A 190 -5.50 26.71 -42.99
C GLU A 190 -4.66 26.64 -41.71
N VAL A 191 -3.66 27.53 -41.64
CA VAL A 191 -2.79 27.74 -40.50
C VAL A 191 -3.61 28.40 -39.39
N LEU A 192 -4.20 27.61 -38.50
CA LEU A 192 -4.83 28.11 -37.29
C LEU A 192 -3.73 28.50 -36.28
N GLY A 193 -3.25 29.73 -36.41
CA GLY A 193 -2.21 30.30 -35.55
C GLY A 193 -2.63 30.36 -34.08
N THR A 194 -1.81 29.77 -33.21
CA THR A 194 -1.83 29.99 -31.77
C THR A 194 -1.33 31.41 -31.46
N VAL A 195 -2.24 32.39 -31.45
CA VAL A 195 -1.97 33.70 -30.87
C VAL A 195 -2.15 33.59 -29.35
N ILE A 196 -1.04 33.32 -28.65
CA ILE A 196 -0.92 33.48 -27.20
C ILE A 196 -0.82 34.99 -26.92
N SER A 197 -1.92 35.65 -26.58
CA SER A 197 -1.88 37.01 -26.04
C SER A 197 -1.47 36.97 -24.56
N ALA A 198 -0.17 37.08 -24.30
CA ALA A 198 0.37 37.31 -22.97
C ALA A 198 -0.03 38.73 -22.47
N PRO A 199 -0.55 38.91 -21.25
CA PRO A 199 -0.77 40.24 -20.72
C PRO A 199 0.55 40.82 -20.20
N VAL A 200 1.11 41.78 -20.93
CA VAL A 200 2.26 42.59 -20.49
C VAL A 200 1.79 43.59 -19.43
N ARG A 201 2.49 43.59 -18.30
CA ARG A 201 2.24 44.43 -17.11
C ARG A 201 3.14 45.68 -17.14
N ASN A 202 2.58 46.80 -16.66
CA ASN A 202 3.20 48.02 -16.08
C ASN A 202 3.46 49.23 -17.02
N PRO A 203 3.59 50.49 -16.52
CA PRO A 203 3.07 51.15 -15.30
C PRO A 203 2.43 52.58 -15.52
N ARG A 204 1.51 52.99 -14.59
CA ARG A 204 1.14 54.32 -13.96
C ARG A 204 1.55 55.71 -14.57
N PRO A 205 1.01 56.90 -14.14
CA PRO A 205 0.05 57.27 -13.05
C PRO A 205 -1.00 58.40 -13.36
N GLU A 206 -1.84 58.72 -12.35
CA GLU A 206 -2.50 60.03 -12.03
C GLU A 206 -3.74 60.50 -12.86
N HIS A 207 -4.83 61.07 -12.33
CA HIS A 207 -5.16 61.53 -10.97
C HIS A 207 -6.69 61.81 -10.80
N VAL A 208 -7.19 61.63 -9.57
CA VAL A 208 -8.32 62.34 -8.89
C VAL A 208 -9.80 62.05 -9.29
N ARG A 209 -10.51 61.28 -8.46
CA ARG A 209 -11.43 61.82 -7.42
C ARG A 209 -11.89 60.73 -6.42
N ARG A 210 -11.47 60.86 -5.16
CA ARG A 210 -12.12 60.29 -3.97
C ARG A 210 -13.25 61.23 -3.52
N PRO A 211 -14.27 60.72 -2.81
CA PRO A 211 -14.32 61.02 -1.37
C PRO A 211 -14.06 59.79 -0.50
N ALA A 212 -13.68 60.10 0.73
CA ALA A 212 -13.08 59.23 1.73
C ALA A 212 -14.14 58.57 2.66
N PRO A 213 -13.69 57.69 3.58
CA PRO A 213 -14.48 56.69 4.29
C PRO A 213 -14.95 57.17 5.68
N ALA A 214 -15.80 56.37 6.34
CA ALA A 214 -15.96 56.41 7.79
C ALA A 214 -15.77 55.00 8.38
N GLU A 215 -14.64 54.84 9.08
CA GLU A 215 -14.41 53.91 10.18
C GLU A 215 -15.57 53.98 11.20
N SER A 216 -15.96 52.90 11.90
CA SER A 216 -15.21 52.35 13.02
C SER A 216 -15.91 51.11 13.61
N ARG A 217 -15.09 50.11 13.97
CA ARG A 217 -15.34 48.97 14.89
C ARG A 217 -15.45 49.47 16.36
N PRO A 218 -15.55 48.63 17.42
CA PRO A 218 -16.06 47.26 17.65
C PRO A 218 -16.95 47.17 18.95
N ALA A 219 -17.34 45.94 19.35
CA ALA A 219 -17.33 45.40 20.73
C ALA A 219 -18.63 44.69 21.18
N ALA A 220 -18.41 43.70 22.05
CA ALA A 220 -19.31 42.66 22.52
C ALA A 220 -20.12 43.04 23.77
N GLU A 221 -21.26 42.37 23.99
CA GLU A 221 -21.90 42.06 25.30
C GLU A 221 -23.17 41.23 25.00
N LYS A 222 -23.32 39.93 25.34
CA LYS A 222 -23.54 39.27 26.64
C LYS A 222 -24.71 39.82 27.47
N LYS A 223 -25.78 39.01 27.59
CA LYS A 223 -26.70 38.74 28.74
C LYS A 223 -27.99 38.12 28.16
N GLU A 224 -28.38 36.87 28.43
CA GLU A 224 -28.71 36.17 29.69
C GLU A 224 -29.97 36.69 30.39
N ASN A 225 -30.84 35.73 30.75
CA ASN A 225 -32.10 35.76 31.51
C ASN A 225 -33.34 36.20 30.69
N VAL A 226 -34.52 35.58 30.84
CA VAL A 226 -35.19 35.18 32.09
C VAL A 226 -36.13 33.97 31.87
N ILE A 227 -36.11 33.09 32.87
CA ILE A 227 -37.00 31.96 33.17
C ILE A 227 -38.37 32.47 33.62
N GLU A 228 -39.49 31.81 33.27
CA GLU A 228 -40.54 31.50 34.26
C GLU A 228 -41.52 30.40 33.80
N LEU A 229 -41.46 29.28 34.55
CA LEU A 229 -42.56 28.34 34.84
C LEU A 229 -43.69 29.09 35.58
N PRO A 230 -44.96 28.59 35.65
CA PRO A 230 -45.30 27.38 36.43
C PRO A 230 -46.57 26.68 35.85
N SER A 231 -47.29 25.71 36.41
CA SER A 231 -47.26 24.90 37.62
C SER A 231 -48.18 23.70 37.35
N ARG A 232 -47.68 22.49 37.60
CA ARG A 232 -48.27 21.48 38.51
C ARG A 232 -49.82 21.41 38.63
N MET A 233 -50.39 20.25 38.28
CA MET A 233 -51.46 19.68 39.10
C MET A 233 -51.43 18.15 39.12
N ASP A 234 -51.36 17.64 40.34
CA ASP A 234 -51.38 16.24 40.77
C ASP A 234 -52.71 15.53 40.45
N ARG A 235 -52.61 14.20 40.37
CA ARG A 235 -53.46 13.15 41.00
C ARG A 235 -53.05 11.83 40.33
N GLY A 236 -52.48 10.83 40.98
CA GLY A 236 -52.79 10.31 42.31
C GLY A 236 -53.95 9.34 42.20
N ASN A 237 -53.66 8.03 42.07
CA ASN A 237 -54.13 6.99 42.99
C ASN A 237 -54.06 5.58 42.38
N SER A 238 -53.52 4.68 43.21
CA SER A 238 -53.88 3.27 43.39
C SER A 238 -53.47 2.26 42.33
#